data_AF-A0A7Y8MPU8-F1
#
_entry.id   AF-A0A7Y8MPU8-F1
#
_cell.length_a   1.000
_cell.length_b   1.000
_cell.length_c   1.000
_cell.angle_alpha   90.00
_cell.angle_beta   90.00
_cell.angle_gamma   90.00
#
_symmetry.space_group_name_H-M   'P 1'
#
loop_
_entity.id
_entity.type
_entity.pdbx_description
1 polymer ?
#
loop_
_entity_poly.entity_id
_entity_poly.type
_entity_poly.pdbx_seq_one_letter_code
_entity_poly.pdbx_strand_id
1 'polypeptide(L)'
;MSRNYWGRGKDRLDEGEATALAHAARGRGAVSNAAGRFEPVHRVLSDDGWGVHDAEAPALRTTLIIDATRSIIARNQSPDISFDRSINPYRGCEHGCIYCFARPSHAYLGMSAGLDFESKLFIKPKAAELLAGELSAKGYRVRPIAIGTNTDPYQPIERTHRIMRQVLEVLASFRHPVTIVTKSHLVTRDIDILQPMAKANLARVAVSVTTLDRRLARAMEPRAATPERRLEAIAALSEAGIPTAVMTAPIIPALNDSEMEAILERARDQGARQAGYVILRLPLEIKDLFREWLAAHFPDKAQHVMSLIRQMRGGRDYDADWQRRMTGTGPYASLIAKRFGVAVRRLGLNARLPPLDTSAFRPPHTSRQLDLL
;
A
#
# COMPACT_ATOMS: atom_id res chain seq x y z
N MET A 1 31.67 -1.02 -22.17
CA MET A 1 32.23 -0.89 -20.81
C MET A 1 31.75 0.44 -20.25
N SER A 2 30.66 0.43 -19.50
CA SER A 2 30.00 1.63 -18.97
C SER A 2 30.90 2.36 -17.97
N ARG A 3 31.30 3.60 -18.28
CA ARG A 3 32.02 4.48 -17.34
C ARG A 3 31.03 5.23 -16.46
N ASN A 4 31.18 5.11 -15.14
CA ASN A 4 30.42 5.89 -14.18
C ASN A 4 30.97 7.32 -14.14
N TYR A 5 30.21 8.31 -14.63
CA TYR A 5 30.52 9.72 -14.40
C TYR A 5 29.87 10.21 -13.10
N TRP A 6 30.64 10.99 -12.33
CA TRP A 6 30.21 11.64 -11.09
C TRP A 6 29.84 13.09 -11.40
N GLY A 7 28.55 13.40 -11.47
CA GLY A 7 28.05 14.77 -11.66
C GLY A 7 27.62 15.42 -10.34
N ARG A 8 27.86 16.73 -10.18
CA ARG A 8 27.16 17.59 -9.21
C ARG A 8 26.25 18.54 -9.98
N GLY A 9 24.94 18.29 -9.98
CA GLY A 9 23.97 19.16 -10.64
C GLY A 9 22.57 18.55 -10.66
N LYS A 10 21.54 19.39 -10.66
CA LYS A 10 20.16 19.02 -11.02
C LYS A 10 20.02 19.20 -12.54
N ASP A 11 20.69 18.39 -13.33
CA ASP A 11 20.55 18.49 -14.78
C ASP A 11 19.35 17.67 -15.26
N ARG A 12 18.58 18.25 -16.19
CA ARG A 12 17.45 17.61 -16.86
C ARG A 12 17.95 16.40 -17.64
N LEU A 13 17.21 15.31 -17.59
CA LEU A 13 17.45 14.10 -18.40
C LEU A 13 17.49 14.48 -19.88
N ASP A 14 18.45 13.93 -20.62
CA ASP A 14 18.52 14.03 -22.09
C ASP A 14 17.40 13.20 -22.74
N GLU A 15 17.01 13.51 -23.99
CA GLU A 15 15.90 12.88 -24.72
C GLU A 15 16.11 11.36 -24.91
N GLY A 16 17.35 10.93 -25.13
CA GLY A 16 17.71 9.50 -25.20
C GLY A 16 17.57 8.78 -23.85
N GLU A 17 17.98 9.42 -22.76
CA GLU A 17 17.87 8.90 -21.39
C GLU A 17 16.40 8.77 -20.95
N ALA A 18 15.59 9.79 -21.28
CA ALA A 18 14.16 9.80 -21.03
C ALA A 18 13.44 8.65 -21.77
N THR A 19 13.86 8.35 -23.00
CA THR A 19 13.27 7.28 -23.81
C THR A 19 13.61 5.88 -23.27
N ALA A 20 14.86 5.64 -22.86
CA ALA A 20 15.26 4.36 -22.27
C ALA A 20 14.60 4.10 -20.90
N LEU A 21 14.50 5.14 -20.06
CA LEU A 21 13.76 5.08 -18.79
C LEU A 21 12.26 4.86 -19.01
N ALA A 22 11.65 5.55 -19.98
CA ALA A 22 10.23 5.38 -20.31
C ALA A 22 9.92 3.96 -20.78
N HIS A 23 10.83 3.34 -21.53
CA HIS A 23 10.68 1.95 -21.96
C HIS A 23 10.83 0.96 -20.80
N ALA A 24 11.89 1.11 -20.00
CA ALA A 24 12.12 0.29 -18.81
C ALA A 24 11.00 0.44 -17.74
N ALA A 25 10.35 1.61 -17.69
CA ALA A 25 9.22 1.92 -16.81
C ALA A 25 7.85 1.44 -17.34
N ARG A 26 7.78 0.73 -18.49
CA ARG A 26 6.50 0.12 -18.93
C ARG A 26 5.96 -0.82 -17.85
N GLY A 27 4.73 -0.54 -17.39
CA GLY A 27 4.09 -1.31 -16.30
C GLY A 27 4.58 -0.94 -14.90
N ARG A 28 5.28 0.19 -14.76
CA ARG A 28 5.76 0.79 -13.51
C ARG A 28 5.03 2.09 -13.24
N GLY A 29 4.93 2.47 -11.97
CA GLY A 29 4.16 3.65 -11.57
C GLY A 29 5.00 4.90 -11.43
N ALA A 30 6.25 4.77 -10.98
CA ALA A 30 7.21 5.87 -11.02
C ALA A 30 7.77 6.05 -12.43
N VAL A 31 7.92 7.31 -12.84
CA VAL A 31 8.53 7.68 -14.14
C VAL A 31 10.04 7.94 -14.03
N SER A 32 10.57 8.00 -12.80
CA SER A 32 11.96 8.32 -12.50
C SER A 32 12.53 7.40 -11.40
N ASN A 33 13.85 7.39 -11.28
CA ASN A 33 14.58 6.62 -10.25
C ASN A 33 15.65 7.48 -9.54
N ALA A 34 15.28 8.71 -9.17
CA ALA A 34 16.19 9.64 -8.49
C ALA A 34 16.78 9.01 -7.23
N ALA A 35 18.06 9.30 -6.95
CA ALA A 35 18.76 8.75 -5.79
C ALA A 35 18.04 9.06 -4.48
N GLY A 36 18.14 8.14 -3.51
CA GLY A 36 17.54 8.32 -2.20
C GLY A 36 18.12 9.51 -1.46
N ARG A 37 17.33 10.14 -0.58
CA ARG A 37 17.73 11.38 0.14
C ARG A 37 19.02 11.30 0.97
N PHE A 38 19.46 10.09 1.31
CA PHE A 38 20.65 9.84 2.13
C PHE A 38 21.86 9.44 1.28
N GLU A 39 21.68 9.32 -0.03
CA GLU A 39 22.77 8.96 -0.93
C GLU A 39 23.67 10.17 -1.18
N PRO A 40 24.99 10.05 -0.98
CA PRO A 40 25.93 11.15 -1.19
C PRO A 40 26.12 11.47 -2.68
N VAL A 41 25.70 10.56 -3.55
CA VAL A 41 25.96 10.56 -4.99
C VAL A 41 24.75 10.01 -5.74
N HIS A 42 24.51 10.54 -6.93
CA HIS A 42 23.49 10.04 -7.83
C HIS A 42 24.16 9.51 -9.10
N ARG A 43 23.52 8.52 -9.72
CA ARG A 43 23.95 7.98 -11.02
C ARG A 43 22.97 8.46 -12.07
N VAL A 44 23.51 9.03 -13.14
CA VAL A 44 22.77 9.38 -14.34
C VAL A 44 23.22 8.39 -15.42
N LEU A 45 22.26 7.72 -16.05
CA LEU A 45 22.55 6.96 -17.26
C LEU A 45 22.72 8.00 -18.35
N SER A 46 23.86 8.01 -19.03
CA SER A 46 24.13 8.96 -20.12
C SER A 46 24.62 8.21 -21.35
N ASP A 47 24.17 8.65 -22.52
CA ASP A 47 24.62 8.10 -23.80
C ASP A 47 26.06 8.54 -24.04
N ASP A 48 26.97 7.58 -24.17
CA ASP A 48 28.38 7.85 -24.42
C ASP A 48 28.71 8.04 -25.92
N GLY A 49 27.68 8.01 -26.79
CA GLY A 49 27.80 8.17 -28.24
C GLY A 49 28.35 6.93 -28.96
N TRP A 50 28.63 5.83 -28.23
CA TRP A 50 29.19 4.59 -28.77
C TRP A 50 28.17 3.43 -28.73
N GLY A 51 27.05 3.62 -29.45
CA GLY A 51 26.36 2.52 -30.11
C GLY A 51 24.94 2.17 -29.63
N VAL A 52 24.15 1.82 -30.65
CA VAL A 52 22.83 1.16 -30.67
C VAL A 52 21.63 2.02 -30.23
N HIS A 53 21.33 3.06 -31.04
CA HIS A 53 20.05 3.79 -30.97
C HIS A 53 18.81 2.89 -31.19
N ASP A 54 18.98 1.63 -31.61
CA ASP A 54 17.89 0.73 -31.99
C ASP A 54 17.60 -0.43 -31.01
N ALA A 55 18.37 -0.60 -29.93
CA ALA A 55 18.10 -1.66 -28.96
C ALA A 55 17.08 -1.20 -27.92
N GLU A 56 15.86 -1.77 -27.93
CA GLU A 56 14.88 -1.56 -26.85
C GLU A 56 15.53 -1.84 -25.49
N ALA A 57 15.44 -0.88 -24.57
CA ALA A 57 15.93 -1.06 -23.20
C ALA A 57 15.28 -2.31 -22.58
N PRO A 58 16.03 -3.13 -21.83
CA PRO A 58 15.45 -4.32 -21.21
C PRO A 58 14.37 -3.93 -20.20
N ALA A 59 13.24 -4.63 -20.22
CA ALA A 59 12.17 -4.41 -19.27
C ALA A 59 12.67 -4.55 -17.83
N LEU A 60 12.33 -3.59 -16.96
CA LEU A 60 12.75 -3.59 -15.56
C LEU A 60 12.12 -4.77 -14.81
N ARG A 61 12.93 -5.77 -14.47
CA ARG A 61 12.50 -6.95 -13.71
C ARG A 61 12.48 -6.68 -12.21
N THR A 62 11.55 -7.32 -11.51
CA THR A 62 11.55 -7.32 -10.04
C THR A 62 12.67 -8.22 -9.52
N THR A 63 13.50 -7.72 -8.61
CA THR A 63 14.51 -8.47 -7.86
C THR A 63 14.10 -8.60 -6.40
N LEU A 64 14.47 -9.73 -5.79
CA LEU A 64 14.12 -10.07 -4.42
C LEU A 64 15.38 -10.18 -3.57
N ILE A 65 15.34 -9.54 -2.41
CA ILE A 65 16.43 -9.51 -1.43
C ILE A 65 15.89 -10.11 -0.13
N ILE A 66 16.65 -11.00 0.51
CA ILE A 66 16.26 -11.55 1.81
C ILE A 66 16.49 -10.48 2.87
N ASP A 67 15.43 -10.13 3.59
CA ASP A 67 15.46 -9.19 4.69
C ASP A 67 16.06 -9.85 5.96
N ALA A 68 17.07 -9.22 6.56
CA ALA A 68 17.71 -9.68 7.79
C ALA A 68 16.90 -9.36 9.08
N THR A 69 15.59 -9.15 8.95
CA THR A 69 14.67 -8.81 10.05
C THR A 69 14.74 -9.82 11.18
N ARG A 70 14.82 -9.32 12.43
CA ARG A 70 14.84 -10.12 13.68
C ARG A 70 13.56 -10.02 14.51
N SER A 71 12.65 -9.11 14.15
CA SER A 71 11.31 -8.97 14.73
C SER A 71 10.31 -8.54 13.66
N ILE A 72 9.12 -9.11 13.68
CA ILE A 72 8.12 -8.91 12.62
C ILE A 72 7.04 -7.89 13.00
N ILE A 73 6.77 -7.69 14.29
CA ILE A 73 5.77 -6.73 14.76
C ILE A 73 6.37 -5.33 14.86
N ALA A 74 5.95 -4.43 13.98
CA ALA A 74 6.29 -3.01 14.04
C ALA A 74 5.27 -2.25 14.90
N ARG A 75 5.73 -1.29 15.72
CA ARG A 75 4.88 -0.46 16.59
C ARG A 75 4.82 0.99 16.16
N ASN A 76 3.73 1.66 16.48
CA ASN A 76 3.55 3.10 16.25
C ASN A 76 2.74 3.74 17.39
N GLN A 77 2.79 5.06 17.49
CA GLN A 77 2.07 5.86 18.50
C GLN A 77 1.13 6.90 17.86
N SER A 78 0.71 6.66 16.63
CA SER A 78 -0.08 7.63 15.86
C SER A 78 -1.56 7.60 16.28
N PRO A 79 -2.18 8.74 16.65
CA PRO A 79 -3.58 8.83 17.05
C PRO A 79 -4.51 8.86 15.84
N ASP A 80 -3.97 9.05 14.63
CA ASP A 80 -4.77 9.06 13.41
C ASP A 80 -5.19 7.65 12.95
N ILE A 81 -4.65 6.61 13.58
CA ILE A 81 -4.92 5.21 13.22
C ILE A 81 -5.35 4.43 14.45
N SER A 82 -6.25 3.46 14.24
CA SER A 82 -6.87 2.69 15.32
C SER A 82 -6.03 1.50 15.80
N PHE A 83 -4.75 1.43 15.45
CA PHE A 83 -3.86 0.31 15.77
C PHE A 83 -2.46 0.79 16.17
N ASP A 84 -1.86 0.12 17.16
CA ASP A 84 -0.51 0.40 17.68
C ASP A 84 0.55 -0.55 17.12
N ARG A 85 0.15 -1.60 16.40
CA ARG A 85 1.03 -2.66 15.89
C ARG A 85 0.63 -3.15 14.51
N SER A 86 1.63 -3.49 13.71
CA SER A 86 1.43 -3.96 12.34
C SER A 86 2.49 -4.95 11.90
N ILE A 87 2.18 -5.73 10.88
CA ILE A 87 3.11 -6.62 10.20
C ILE A 87 3.18 -6.24 8.73
N ASN A 88 4.40 -6.14 8.22
CA ASN A 88 4.69 -6.00 6.80
C ASN A 88 5.54 -7.20 6.37
N PRO A 89 4.96 -8.20 5.66
CA PRO A 89 5.68 -9.38 5.16
C PRO A 89 6.79 -9.02 4.16
N TYR A 90 6.68 -7.85 3.55
CA TYR A 90 7.56 -7.34 2.51
C TYR A 90 7.98 -5.89 2.77
N ARG A 91 9.13 -5.48 2.23
CA ARG A 91 9.46 -4.05 2.01
C ARG A 91 9.50 -3.77 0.52
N GLY A 92 8.92 -2.64 0.12
CA GLY A 92 8.63 -2.36 -1.29
C GLY A 92 7.31 -3.01 -1.73
N CYS A 93 6.76 -2.55 -2.84
CA CYS A 93 5.50 -3.08 -3.34
C CYS A 93 5.43 -3.08 -4.87
N GLU A 94 5.25 -4.25 -5.48
CA GLU A 94 5.12 -4.41 -6.93
C GLU A 94 3.91 -3.70 -7.52
N HIS A 95 2.88 -3.40 -6.73
CA HIS A 95 1.73 -2.63 -7.21
C HIS A 95 2.14 -1.30 -7.83
N GLY A 96 3.27 -0.73 -7.40
CA GLY A 96 3.83 0.48 -7.99
C GLY A 96 2.91 1.69 -7.86
N CYS A 97 2.10 1.79 -6.79
CA CYS A 97 1.17 2.91 -6.65
C CYS A 97 1.95 4.23 -6.55
N ILE A 98 1.83 5.14 -7.52
CA ILE A 98 2.66 6.37 -7.56
C ILE A 98 2.50 7.22 -6.29
N TYR A 99 1.29 7.29 -5.76
CA TYR A 99 0.93 8.07 -4.57
C TYR A 99 1.31 7.39 -3.23
N CYS A 100 1.96 6.22 -3.26
CA CYS A 100 2.15 5.41 -2.07
C CYS A 100 3.05 6.12 -1.04
N PHE A 101 2.48 6.50 0.11
CA PHE A 101 3.23 7.19 1.17
C PHE A 101 4.40 6.38 1.76
N ALA A 102 4.50 5.08 1.44
CA ALA A 102 5.54 4.18 1.90
C ALA A 102 6.81 4.20 1.04
N ARG A 103 6.78 4.75 -0.19
CA ARG A 103 7.99 4.81 -1.04
C ARG A 103 9.21 5.45 -0.37
N PRO A 104 9.04 6.54 0.42
CA PRO A 104 10.13 7.12 1.20
C PRO A 104 10.89 6.13 2.11
N SER A 105 10.28 5.00 2.49
CA SER A 105 10.96 4.01 3.33
C SER A 105 12.15 3.34 2.64
N HIS A 106 12.18 3.30 1.31
CA HIS A 106 13.32 2.77 0.54
C HIS A 106 14.56 3.63 0.63
N ALA A 107 14.41 4.94 0.89
CA ALA A 107 15.56 5.82 1.08
C ALA A 107 16.41 5.38 2.29
N TYR A 108 15.79 4.85 3.36
CA TYR A 108 16.53 4.29 4.51
C TYR A 108 17.28 3.00 4.21
N LEU A 109 17.06 2.40 3.04
CA LEU A 109 17.75 1.19 2.55
C LEU A 109 18.82 1.55 1.51
N GLY A 110 19.11 2.84 1.33
CA GLY A 110 19.98 3.36 0.29
C GLY A 110 19.44 3.17 -1.12
N MET A 111 18.11 3.16 -1.28
CA MET A 111 17.42 2.92 -2.54
C MET A 111 16.51 4.09 -2.92
N SER A 112 16.21 4.22 -4.21
CA SER A 112 15.27 5.23 -4.68
C SER A 112 13.83 4.94 -4.21
N ALA A 113 13.08 6.01 -3.92
CA ALA A 113 11.63 5.95 -3.75
C ALA A 113 10.86 5.80 -5.09
N GLY A 114 11.54 5.97 -6.22
CA GLY A 114 11.00 5.82 -7.56
C GLY A 114 10.89 4.35 -7.96
N LEU A 115 11.54 3.97 -9.06
CA LEU A 115 11.49 2.62 -9.62
C LEU A 115 12.05 1.54 -8.69
N ASP A 116 13.06 1.83 -7.85
CA ASP A 116 13.62 0.85 -6.91
C ASP A 116 12.58 0.36 -5.89
N PHE A 117 11.63 1.21 -5.44
CA PHE A 117 10.58 0.81 -4.50
C PHE A 117 9.69 -0.34 -5.01
N GLU A 118 9.45 -0.36 -6.32
CA GLU A 118 8.53 -1.30 -6.97
C GLU A 118 9.24 -2.39 -7.79
N SER A 119 10.57 -2.33 -7.86
CA SER A 119 11.40 -3.31 -8.56
C SER A 119 12.40 -4.03 -7.65
N LYS A 120 12.87 -3.44 -6.55
CA LYS A 120 13.78 -4.07 -5.58
C LYS A 120 13.06 -4.30 -4.27
N LEU A 121 12.63 -5.54 -4.04
CA LEU A 121 11.78 -5.90 -2.90
C LEU A 121 12.55 -6.70 -1.88
N PHE A 122 12.20 -6.51 -0.62
CA PHE A 122 12.73 -7.31 0.47
C PHE A 122 11.65 -8.27 0.95
N ILE A 123 11.99 -9.57 0.96
CA ILE A 123 11.12 -10.64 1.44
C ILE A 123 11.56 -11.07 2.84
N LYS A 124 10.59 -11.38 3.71
CA LYS A 124 10.85 -11.86 5.08
C LYS A 124 10.44 -13.32 5.23
N PRO A 125 11.22 -14.28 4.72
CA PRO A 125 10.83 -15.69 4.72
C PRO A 125 10.62 -16.27 6.13
N LYS A 126 11.27 -15.70 7.14
CA LYS A 126 11.13 -16.09 8.55
C LYS A 126 10.00 -15.36 9.29
N ALA A 127 9.12 -14.61 8.59
CA ALA A 127 8.10 -13.79 9.24
C ALA A 127 7.18 -14.59 10.18
N ALA A 128 6.75 -15.79 9.76
CA ALA A 128 5.91 -16.66 10.57
C ALA A 128 6.63 -17.22 11.80
N GLU A 129 7.88 -17.65 11.65
CA GLU A 129 8.73 -18.12 12.76
C GLU A 129 8.93 -17.01 13.81
N LEU A 130 9.31 -15.81 13.37
CA LEU A 130 9.47 -14.64 14.22
C LEU A 130 8.16 -14.27 14.92
N LEU A 131 7.03 -14.32 14.20
CA LEU A 131 5.73 -14.03 14.77
C LEU A 131 5.36 -15.02 15.87
N ALA A 132 5.51 -16.32 15.62
CA ALA A 132 5.19 -17.35 16.61
C ALA A 132 6.05 -17.18 17.88
N GLY A 133 7.33 -16.85 17.73
CA GLY A 133 8.23 -16.53 18.83
C GLY A 133 7.77 -15.32 19.65
N GLU A 134 7.43 -14.21 18.98
CA GLU A 134 6.95 -12.99 19.64
C GLU A 134 5.61 -13.19 20.36
N LEU A 135 4.66 -13.90 19.76
CA LEU A 135 3.35 -14.18 20.37
C LEU A 135 3.45 -15.16 21.56
N SER A 136 4.48 -16.00 21.60
CA SER A 136 4.71 -16.96 22.70
C SER A 136 5.48 -16.35 23.88
N ALA A 137 5.96 -15.11 23.75
CA ALA A 137 6.75 -14.46 24.80
C ALA A 137 5.95 -14.26 26.09
N LYS A 138 6.59 -14.51 27.25
CA LYS A 138 6.01 -14.22 28.56
C LYS A 138 5.63 -12.74 28.64
N GLY A 139 4.36 -12.46 28.97
CA GLY A 139 3.86 -11.09 29.08
C GLY A 139 3.39 -10.46 27.77
N TYR A 140 3.32 -11.21 26.65
CA TYR A 140 2.69 -10.72 25.43
C TYR A 140 1.26 -10.24 25.71
N ARG A 141 0.96 -9.00 25.30
CA ARG A 141 -0.38 -8.39 25.43
C ARG A 141 -1.03 -8.34 24.06
N VAL A 142 -1.99 -9.23 23.83
CA VAL A 142 -2.80 -9.28 22.61
C VAL A 142 -3.51 -7.95 22.35
N ARG A 143 -3.39 -7.48 21.11
CA ARG A 143 -4.21 -6.42 20.51
C ARG A 143 -4.26 -6.67 19.00
N PRO A 144 -5.29 -6.23 18.28
CA PRO A 144 -5.37 -6.44 16.84
C PRO A 144 -4.10 -6.02 16.09
N ILE A 145 -3.61 -6.89 15.23
CA ILE A 145 -2.49 -6.59 14.32
C ILE A 145 -3.06 -6.07 13.00
N ALA A 146 -2.55 -4.93 12.53
CA ALA A 146 -2.86 -4.42 11.21
C ALA A 146 -1.86 -4.93 10.17
N ILE A 147 -2.35 -5.37 9.02
CA ILE A 147 -1.56 -5.82 7.87
C ILE A 147 -1.99 -5.00 6.67
N GLY A 148 -1.04 -4.67 5.77
CA GLY A 148 -1.30 -3.76 4.66
C GLY A 148 -1.13 -2.29 5.02
N THR A 149 -0.30 -2.01 6.02
CA THR A 149 -0.09 -0.66 6.55
C THR A 149 0.99 0.11 5.81
N ASN A 150 2.05 -0.55 5.34
CA ASN A 150 3.14 0.09 4.59
C ASN A 150 3.33 -0.53 3.20
N THR A 151 3.14 -1.85 3.07
CA THR A 151 3.21 -2.58 1.80
C THR A 151 1.98 -3.46 1.64
N ASP A 152 1.58 -3.75 0.41
CA ASP A 152 0.47 -4.67 0.19
C ASP A 152 0.92 -6.12 0.47
N PRO A 153 0.25 -6.83 1.39
CA PRO A 153 0.63 -8.19 1.75
C PRO A 153 0.33 -9.21 0.63
N TYR A 154 -0.52 -8.86 -0.33
CA TYR A 154 -0.99 -9.70 -1.43
C TYR A 154 -0.52 -9.21 -2.80
N GLN A 155 0.60 -8.49 -2.84
CA GLN A 155 1.29 -8.09 -4.07
C GLN A 155 1.70 -9.32 -4.92
N PRO A 156 1.93 -9.20 -6.24
CA PRO A 156 2.13 -10.34 -7.14
C PRO A 156 3.11 -11.43 -6.66
N ILE A 157 4.25 -11.09 -6.05
CA ILE A 157 5.19 -12.07 -5.45
C ILE A 157 4.60 -12.96 -4.35
N GLU A 158 3.51 -12.56 -3.68
CA GLU A 158 2.82 -13.39 -2.68
C GLU A 158 2.16 -14.64 -3.30
N ARG A 159 1.96 -14.68 -4.62
CA ARG A 159 1.47 -15.88 -5.32
C ARG A 159 2.42 -17.07 -5.15
N THR A 160 3.72 -16.82 -5.15
CA THR A 160 4.76 -17.85 -5.04
C THR A 160 5.28 -17.99 -3.61
N HIS A 161 5.54 -16.88 -2.93
CA HIS A 161 6.22 -16.90 -1.62
C HIS A 161 5.33 -17.27 -0.44
N ARG A 162 4.02 -16.99 -0.51
CA ARG A 162 3.02 -17.36 0.50
C ARG A 162 3.38 -16.93 1.93
N ILE A 163 4.15 -15.85 2.10
CA ILE A 163 4.62 -15.38 3.42
C ILE A 163 3.45 -14.80 4.20
N MET A 164 2.57 -14.05 3.53
CA MET A 164 1.36 -13.53 4.16
C MET A 164 0.46 -14.69 4.63
N ARG A 165 0.33 -15.73 3.82
CA ARG A 165 -0.44 -16.91 4.24
C ARG A 165 0.14 -17.58 5.48
N GLN A 166 1.45 -17.80 5.54
CA GLN A 166 2.11 -18.38 6.73
C GLN A 166 1.90 -17.49 7.98
N VAL A 167 1.93 -16.17 7.81
CA VAL A 167 1.57 -15.21 8.89
C VAL A 167 0.13 -15.42 9.35
N LEU A 168 -0.82 -15.62 8.43
CA LEU A 168 -2.22 -15.91 8.79
C LEU A 168 -2.38 -17.25 9.50
N GLU A 169 -1.66 -18.29 9.10
CA GLU A 169 -1.69 -19.61 9.76
C GLU A 169 -1.21 -19.50 11.22
N VAL A 170 -0.17 -18.70 11.47
CA VAL A 170 0.27 -18.38 12.84
C VAL A 170 -0.80 -17.59 13.59
N LEU A 171 -1.36 -16.53 13.01
CA LEU A 171 -2.39 -15.74 13.70
C LEU A 171 -3.64 -16.58 14.01
N ALA A 172 -4.05 -17.46 13.10
CA ALA A 172 -5.18 -18.37 13.29
C ALA A 172 -4.91 -19.38 14.41
N SER A 173 -3.73 -20.01 14.44
CA SER A 173 -3.36 -20.99 15.48
C SER A 173 -3.26 -20.36 16.89
N PHE A 174 -2.84 -19.10 16.97
CA PHE A 174 -2.81 -18.33 18.23
C PHE A 174 -4.16 -17.67 18.57
N ARG A 175 -5.18 -17.81 17.71
CA ARG A 175 -6.48 -17.12 17.81
C ARG A 175 -6.30 -15.60 17.99
N HIS A 176 -5.35 -15.03 17.25
CA HIS A 176 -4.94 -13.65 17.37
C HIS A 176 -5.73 -12.76 16.40
N PRO A 177 -6.31 -11.64 16.87
CA PRO A 177 -7.10 -10.76 16.01
C PRO A 177 -6.24 -10.00 14.97
N VAL A 178 -6.78 -9.84 13.77
CA VAL A 178 -6.11 -9.24 12.62
C VAL A 178 -7.06 -8.36 11.79
N THR A 179 -6.51 -7.27 11.27
CA THR A 179 -7.15 -6.45 10.23
C THR A 179 -6.23 -6.40 9.02
N ILE A 180 -6.79 -6.52 7.82
CA ILE A 180 -6.02 -6.53 6.57
C ILE A 180 -6.52 -5.41 5.67
N VAL A 181 -5.61 -4.66 5.07
CA VAL A 181 -5.90 -3.75 3.95
C VAL A 181 -5.16 -4.23 2.71
N THR A 182 -5.84 -4.34 1.57
CA THR A 182 -5.20 -4.74 0.30
C THR A 182 -5.86 -4.11 -0.93
N LYS A 183 -5.15 -4.09 -2.05
CA LYS A 183 -5.63 -3.78 -3.40
C LYS A 183 -5.69 -5.02 -4.29
N SER A 184 -5.43 -6.20 -3.75
CA SER A 184 -5.28 -7.43 -4.52
C SER A 184 -6.46 -8.36 -4.32
N HIS A 185 -6.93 -8.92 -5.43
CA HIS A 185 -7.90 -10.03 -5.40
C HIS A 185 -7.32 -11.30 -4.77
N LEU A 186 -5.99 -11.43 -4.68
CA LEU A 186 -5.32 -12.63 -4.15
C LEU A 186 -5.70 -12.94 -2.68
N VAL A 187 -6.23 -11.98 -1.92
CA VAL A 187 -6.78 -12.22 -0.58
C VAL A 187 -7.87 -13.28 -0.54
N THR A 188 -8.60 -13.50 -1.65
CA THR A 188 -9.64 -14.54 -1.74
C THR A 188 -9.06 -15.96 -1.62
N ARG A 189 -7.77 -16.15 -1.95
CA ARG A 189 -7.06 -17.43 -1.76
C ARG A 189 -7.07 -17.89 -0.30
N ASP A 190 -7.00 -16.95 0.63
CA ASP A 190 -6.84 -17.23 2.06
C ASP A 190 -8.18 -17.13 2.82
N ILE A 191 -9.32 -17.16 2.11
CA ILE A 191 -10.66 -17.27 2.70
C ILE A 191 -10.78 -18.50 3.60
N ASP A 192 -10.11 -19.60 3.26
CA ASP A 192 -10.10 -20.84 4.05
C ASP A 192 -9.56 -20.64 5.47
N ILE A 193 -8.67 -19.65 5.68
CA ILE A 193 -8.16 -19.26 6.99
C ILE A 193 -8.99 -18.12 7.58
N LEU A 194 -9.30 -17.11 6.76
CA LEU A 194 -9.97 -15.88 7.21
C LEU A 194 -11.42 -16.11 7.64
N GLN A 195 -12.15 -17.01 6.99
CA GLN A 195 -13.56 -17.28 7.32
C GLN A 195 -13.73 -17.87 8.74
N PRO A 196 -13.00 -18.93 9.15
CA PRO A 196 -13.03 -19.38 10.55
C PRO A 196 -12.62 -18.31 11.55
N MET A 197 -11.60 -17.50 11.24
CA MET A 197 -11.18 -16.38 12.09
C MET A 197 -12.29 -15.31 12.21
N ALA A 198 -12.93 -14.95 11.10
CA ALA A 198 -14.03 -13.98 11.07
C ALA A 198 -15.25 -14.47 11.86
N LYS A 199 -15.60 -15.76 11.76
CA LYS A 199 -16.66 -16.39 12.57
C LYS A 199 -16.37 -16.28 14.07
N ALA A 200 -15.10 -16.33 14.46
CA ALA A 200 -14.65 -16.10 15.84
C ALA A 200 -14.45 -14.60 16.19
N ASN A 201 -14.89 -13.67 15.34
CA ASN A 201 -14.68 -12.23 15.48
C ASN A 201 -13.19 -11.84 15.65
N LEU A 202 -12.30 -12.53 14.93
CA LEU A 202 -10.85 -12.28 14.93
C LEU A 202 -10.35 -11.57 13.67
N ALA A 203 -11.04 -11.68 12.52
CA ALA A 203 -10.55 -11.14 11.25
C ALA A 203 -11.50 -10.12 10.62
N ARG A 204 -10.92 -9.07 10.03
CA ARG A 204 -11.60 -8.12 9.12
C ARG A 204 -10.71 -7.80 7.94
N VAL A 205 -11.33 -7.55 6.79
CA VAL A 205 -10.60 -7.20 5.56
C VAL A 205 -11.15 -5.90 4.99
N ALA A 206 -10.27 -5.02 4.55
CA ALA A 206 -10.60 -3.83 3.81
C ALA A 206 -9.94 -3.89 2.42
N VAL A 207 -10.71 -3.63 1.37
CA VAL A 207 -10.21 -3.59 0.00
C VAL A 207 -10.18 -2.13 -0.47
N SER A 208 -9.03 -1.67 -0.95
CA SER A 208 -8.87 -0.31 -1.47
C SER A 208 -9.32 -0.22 -2.91
N VAL A 209 -10.42 0.50 -3.15
CA VAL A 209 -10.93 0.83 -4.49
C VAL A 209 -10.77 2.34 -4.67
N THR A 210 -9.84 2.74 -5.53
CA THR A 210 -9.43 4.15 -5.70
C THR A 210 -10.17 4.83 -6.85
N THR A 211 -10.53 4.09 -7.88
CA THR A 211 -11.22 4.58 -9.07
C THR A 211 -11.97 3.40 -9.70
N LEU A 212 -13.04 3.67 -10.45
CA LEU A 212 -13.71 2.69 -11.30
C LEU A 212 -13.17 2.75 -12.74
N ASP A 213 -12.48 3.82 -13.11
CA ASP A 213 -11.82 3.96 -14.40
C ASP A 213 -10.56 3.08 -14.50
N ARG A 214 -10.61 2.13 -15.45
CA ARG A 214 -9.49 1.22 -15.75
C ARG A 214 -8.25 1.95 -16.27
N ARG A 215 -8.41 3.05 -17.01
CA ARG A 215 -7.28 3.83 -17.54
C ARG A 215 -6.55 4.52 -16.40
N LEU A 216 -7.29 5.22 -15.53
CA LEU A 216 -6.73 5.87 -14.36
C LEU A 216 -6.09 4.85 -13.40
N ALA A 217 -6.75 3.70 -13.16
CA ALA A 217 -6.19 2.62 -12.33
C ALA A 217 -4.87 2.09 -12.89
N ARG A 218 -4.78 1.84 -14.21
CA ARG A 218 -3.56 1.35 -14.86
C ARG A 218 -2.41 2.37 -14.79
N ALA A 219 -2.72 3.66 -14.87
CA ALA A 219 -1.72 4.71 -14.76
C ALA A 219 -1.22 4.87 -13.32
N MET A 220 -2.11 4.86 -12.32
CA MET A 220 -1.73 5.09 -10.92
C MET A 220 -1.15 3.85 -10.23
N GLU A 221 -1.65 2.67 -10.57
CA GLU A 221 -1.48 1.41 -9.83
C GLU A 221 -1.28 0.22 -10.78
N PRO A 222 -0.24 0.28 -11.65
CA PRO A 222 -0.15 -0.52 -12.88
C PRO A 222 -0.16 -2.04 -12.68
N ARG A 223 0.24 -2.52 -11.50
CA ARG A 223 0.30 -3.97 -11.19
C ARG A 223 -0.61 -4.38 -10.04
N ALA A 224 -1.48 -3.48 -9.56
CA ALA A 224 -2.55 -3.84 -8.64
C ALA A 224 -3.70 -4.53 -9.41
N ALA A 225 -4.62 -5.18 -8.69
CA ALA A 225 -5.81 -5.75 -9.32
C ALA A 225 -6.66 -4.63 -9.97
N THR A 226 -7.36 -4.93 -11.05
CA THR A 226 -8.27 -3.97 -11.70
C THR A 226 -9.42 -3.59 -10.76
N PRO A 227 -10.08 -2.43 -10.94
CA PRO A 227 -11.20 -2.03 -10.10
C PRO A 227 -12.28 -3.10 -9.94
N GLU A 228 -12.70 -3.74 -11.04
CA GLU A 228 -13.69 -4.82 -11.02
C GLU A 228 -13.21 -6.05 -10.24
N ARG A 229 -11.94 -6.46 -10.38
CA ARG A 229 -11.37 -7.57 -9.59
C ARG A 229 -11.34 -7.27 -8.09
N ARG A 230 -11.23 -6.00 -7.70
CA ARG A 230 -11.30 -5.58 -6.29
C ARG A 230 -12.73 -5.62 -5.76
N LEU A 231 -13.71 -5.22 -6.55
CA LEU A 231 -15.14 -5.35 -6.22
C LEU A 231 -15.54 -6.84 -6.11
N GLU A 232 -15.07 -7.70 -7.02
CA GLU A 232 -15.23 -9.16 -6.93
C GLU A 232 -14.59 -9.73 -5.65
N ALA A 233 -13.45 -9.19 -5.22
CA ALA A 233 -12.83 -9.61 -3.96
C ALA A 233 -13.70 -9.23 -2.75
N ILE A 234 -14.31 -8.04 -2.77
CA ILE A 234 -15.27 -7.63 -1.73
C ILE A 234 -16.45 -8.59 -1.68
N ALA A 235 -17.00 -8.96 -2.84
CA ALA A 235 -18.10 -9.92 -2.97
C ALA A 235 -17.75 -11.27 -2.33
N ALA A 236 -16.65 -11.88 -2.78
CA ALA A 236 -16.21 -13.19 -2.30
C ALA A 236 -15.91 -13.21 -0.78
N LEU A 237 -15.30 -12.14 -0.25
CA LEU A 237 -15.05 -12.03 1.20
C LEU A 237 -16.36 -11.88 1.98
N SER A 238 -17.29 -11.07 1.48
CA SER A 238 -18.59 -10.86 2.12
C SER A 238 -19.45 -12.13 2.10
N GLU A 239 -19.51 -12.85 0.98
CA GLU A 239 -20.21 -14.13 0.83
C GLU A 239 -19.64 -15.19 1.78
N ALA A 240 -18.32 -15.19 1.99
CA ALA A 240 -17.67 -16.05 2.99
C ALA A 240 -17.96 -15.64 4.45
N GLY A 241 -18.71 -14.55 4.69
CA GLY A 241 -19.04 -14.06 6.02
C GLY A 241 -17.93 -13.25 6.70
N ILE A 242 -16.90 -12.84 5.96
CA ILE A 242 -15.79 -12.02 6.49
C ILE A 242 -16.25 -10.55 6.50
N PRO A 243 -16.23 -9.85 7.66
CA PRO A 243 -16.56 -8.44 7.72
C PRO A 243 -15.64 -7.63 6.81
N THR A 244 -16.22 -7.09 5.74
CA THR A 244 -15.49 -6.45 4.65
C THR A 244 -15.75 -4.95 4.60
N ALA A 245 -14.70 -4.18 4.39
CA ALA A 245 -14.75 -2.74 4.23
C ALA A 245 -14.20 -2.30 2.86
N VAL A 246 -14.65 -1.15 2.38
CA VAL A 246 -14.05 -0.47 1.23
C VAL A 246 -13.24 0.75 1.67
N MET A 247 -12.06 0.93 1.09
CA MET A 247 -11.24 2.12 1.29
C MET A 247 -11.15 2.92 -0.02
N THR A 248 -11.77 4.09 -0.06
CA THR A 248 -11.57 5.09 -1.13
C THR A 248 -10.30 5.89 -0.84
N ALA A 249 -9.15 5.24 -1.00
CA ALA A 249 -7.87 5.75 -0.51
C ALA A 249 -6.72 5.54 -1.51
N PRO A 250 -6.16 6.62 -2.11
CA PRO A 250 -6.46 8.03 -1.83
C PRO A 250 -7.63 8.60 -2.63
N ILE A 251 -8.29 9.62 -2.07
CA ILE A 251 -9.03 10.62 -2.82
C ILE A 251 -8.04 11.68 -3.34
N ILE A 252 -8.07 11.90 -4.65
CA ILE A 252 -7.27 12.84 -5.42
C ILE A 252 -8.23 13.83 -6.10
N PRO A 253 -8.24 15.10 -5.66
CA PRO A 253 -9.11 16.13 -6.22
C PRO A 253 -8.98 16.27 -7.73
N ALA A 254 -10.11 16.47 -8.42
CA ALA A 254 -10.21 16.62 -9.88
C ALA A 254 -9.70 15.43 -10.71
N LEU A 255 -9.41 14.30 -10.05
CA LEU A 255 -8.93 13.08 -10.70
C LEU A 255 -9.85 11.89 -10.45
N ASN A 256 -10.14 11.54 -9.18
CA ASN A 256 -11.04 10.42 -8.82
C ASN A 256 -12.08 10.79 -7.75
N ASP A 257 -12.07 12.02 -7.22
CA ASP A 257 -12.95 12.42 -6.13
C ASP A 257 -14.43 12.49 -6.54
N SER A 258 -14.72 12.60 -7.84
CA SER A 258 -16.08 12.49 -8.39
C SER A 258 -16.64 11.06 -8.32
N GLU A 259 -15.79 10.04 -8.21
CA GLU A 259 -16.21 8.62 -8.23
C GLU A 259 -16.56 8.08 -6.84
N MET A 260 -16.33 8.86 -5.77
CA MET A 260 -16.45 8.39 -4.40
C MET A 260 -17.80 7.73 -4.11
N GLU A 261 -18.91 8.38 -4.42
CA GLU A 261 -20.25 7.85 -4.17
C GLU A 261 -20.52 6.58 -4.96
N ALA A 262 -20.11 6.54 -6.24
CA ALA A 262 -20.27 5.36 -7.10
C ALA A 262 -19.45 4.17 -6.59
N ILE A 263 -18.21 4.40 -6.09
CA ILE A 263 -17.40 3.35 -5.46
C ILE A 263 -18.09 2.82 -4.21
N LEU A 264 -18.62 3.70 -3.36
CA LEU A 264 -19.33 3.29 -2.14
C LEU A 264 -20.59 2.50 -2.46
N GLU A 265 -21.39 2.93 -3.44
CA GLU A 265 -22.58 2.24 -3.91
C GLU A 265 -22.26 0.83 -4.39
N ARG A 266 -21.29 0.70 -5.31
CA ARG A 266 -20.84 -0.57 -5.89
C ARG A 266 -20.26 -1.49 -4.81
N ALA A 267 -19.44 -0.97 -3.91
CA ALA A 267 -18.86 -1.77 -2.84
C ALA A 267 -19.92 -2.30 -1.86
N ARG A 268 -20.93 -1.47 -1.54
CA ARG A 268 -22.09 -1.88 -0.73
C ARG A 268 -22.92 -2.94 -1.45
N ASP A 269 -23.11 -2.85 -2.77
CA ASP A 269 -23.80 -3.90 -3.55
C ASP A 269 -23.06 -5.23 -3.49
N GLN A 270 -21.72 -5.20 -3.39
CA GLN A 270 -20.88 -6.38 -3.19
C GLN A 270 -20.77 -6.81 -1.71
N GLY A 271 -21.54 -6.21 -0.81
CA GLY A 271 -21.60 -6.62 0.60
C GLY A 271 -20.57 -5.98 1.54
N ALA A 272 -19.86 -4.92 1.11
CA ALA A 272 -19.08 -4.12 2.04
C ALA A 272 -19.99 -3.53 3.14
N ARG A 273 -19.57 -3.65 4.40
CA ARG A 273 -20.31 -3.17 5.59
C ARG A 273 -19.75 -1.88 6.16
N GLN A 274 -18.47 -1.62 5.90
CA GLN A 274 -17.76 -0.43 6.36
C GLN A 274 -17.09 0.28 5.19
N ALA A 275 -16.84 1.56 5.35
CA ALA A 275 -16.17 2.40 4.39
C ALA A 275 -15.27 3.42 5.08
N GLY A 276 -14.13 3.71 4.46
CA GLY A 276 -13.24 4.80 4.83
C GLY A 276 -12.69 5.52 3.61
N TYR A 277 -12.13 6.70 3.83
CA TYR A 277 -11.40 7.45 2.82
C TYR A 277 -10.16 8.09 3.43
N VAL A 278 -9.18 8.40 2.58
CA VAL A 278 -8.00 9.19 2.95
C VAL A 278 -7.72 10.14 1.79
N ILE A 279 -7.55 11.43 2.05
CA ILE A 279 -7.07 12.37 1.04
C ILE A 279 -5.60 12.12 0.76
N LEU A 280 -5.21 12.22 -0.51
CA LEU A 280 -3.83 12.08 -0.97
C LEU A 280 -2.80 12.74 -0.03
N ARG A 281 -1.74 11.98 0.24
CA ARG A 281 -0.61 12.35 1.07
C ARG A 281 0.63 12.39 0.20
N LEU A 282 1.39 13.48 0.26
CA LEU A 282 2.61 13.68 -0.53
C LEU A 282 3.84 13.90 0.37
N PRO A 283 4.14 13.00 1.32
CA PRO A 283 5.32 13.17 2.15
C PRO A 283 6.60 13.02 1.31
N LEU A 284 7.58 13.89 1.57
CA LEU A 284 8.97 13.67 1.15
C LEU A 284 9.08 13.54 -0.39
N GLU A 285 9.72 12.50 -0.94
CA GLU A 285 9.91 12.31 -2.39
C GLU A 285 8.59 12.15 -3.15
N ILE A 286 7.50 11.78 -2.48
CA ILE A 286 6.21 11.53 -3.13
C ILE A 286 5.68 12.78 -3.82
N LYS A 287 5.92 13.97 -3.27
CA LYS A 287 5.47 15.22 -3.89
C LYS A 287 6.07 15.43 -5.28
N ASP A 288 7.33 15.02 -5.47
CA ASP A 288 8.06 15.23 -6.72
C ASP A 288 7.66 14.12 -7.71
N LEU A 289 7.69 12.86 -7.27
CA LEU A 289 7.24 11.71 -8.05
C LEU A 289 5.79 11.86 -8.56
N PHE A 290 4.88 12.36 -7.72
CA PHE A 290 3.49 12.55 -8.10
C PHE A 290 3.30 13.70 -9.10
N ARG A 291 4.09 14.78 -9.00
CA ARG A 291 4.09 15.87 -9.99
C ARG A 291 4.61 15.41 -11.34
N GLU A 292 5.70 14.65 -11.36
CA GLU A 292 6.27 14.06 -12.57
C GLU A 292 5.24 13.14 -13.25
N TRP A 293 4.58 12.28 -12.47
CA TRP A 293 3.52 11.41 -12.96
C TRP A 293 2.31 12.18 -13.50
N LEU A 294 1.86 13.24 -12.81
CA LEU A 294 0.79 14.10 -13.31
C LEU A 294 1.17 14.77 -14.63
N ALA A 295 2.40 15.28 -14.75
CA ALA A 295 2.89 15.89 -15.98
C ALA A 295 2.95 14.86 -17.13
N ALA A 296 3.36 13.63 -16.84
CA ALA A 296 3.47 12.57 -17.85
C ALA A 296 2.12 12.01 -18.31
N HIS A 297 1.15 11.87 -17.40
CA HIS A 297 -0.10 11.15 -17.69
C HIS A 297 -1.34 12.05 -17.79
N PHE A 298 -1.34 13.21 -17.14
CA PHE A 298 -2.48 14.14 -17.07
C PHE A 298 -2.02 15.61 -17.10
N PRO A 299 -1.24 16.03 -18.13
CA PRO A 299 -0.61 17.35 -18.16
C PRO A 299 -1.62 18.49 -18.00
N ASP A 300 -2.78 18.39 -18.65
CA ASP A 300 -3.85 19.39 -18.62
C ASP A 300 -4.49 19.56 -17.23
N LYS A 301 -4.39 18.52 -16.38
CA LYS A 301 -4.93 18.53 -15.01
C LYS A 301 -3.88 18.82 -13.95
N ALA A 302 -2.58 18.70 -14.28
CA ALA A 302 -1.50 18.67 -13.31
C ALA A 302 -1.49 19.89 -12.38
N GLN A 303 -1.58 21.09 -12.97
CA GLN A 303 -1.60 22.34 -12.19
C GLN A 303 -2.85 22.47 -11.32
N HIS A 304 -4.02 22.09 -11.85
CA HIS A 304 -5.29 22.17 -11.14
C HIS A 304 -5.34 21.21 -9.94
N VAL A 305 -4.95 19.95 -10.14
CA VAL A 305 -4.87 18.94 -9.07
C VAL A 305 -3.95 19.42 -7.95
N MET A 306 -2.74 19.88 -8.28
CA MET A 306 -1.79 20.38 -7.28
C MET A 306 -2.28 21.65 -6.57
N SER A 307 -3.02 22.53 -7.26
CA SER A 307 -3.64 23.69 -6.65
C SER A 307 -4.66 23.30 -5.57
N LEU A 308 -5.56 22.36 -5.88
CA LEU A 308 -6.56 21.84 -4.92
C LEU A 308 -5.91 21.13 -3.73
N ILE A 309 -4.85 20.35 -3.97
CA ILE A 309 -4.06 19.74 -2.89
C ILE A 309 -3.52 20.82 -1.95
N ARG A 310 -2.89 21.87 -2.49
CA ARG A 310 -2.34 22.96 -1.66
C ARG A 310 -3.42 23.72 -0.90
N GLN A 311 -4.59 23.95 -1.49
CA GLN A 311 -5.72 24.58 -0.79
C GLN A 311 -6.14 23.76 0.43
N MET A 312 -6.11 22.43 0.35
CA MET A 312 -6.42 21.54 1.48
C MET A 312 -5.28 21.37 2.51
N ARG A 313 -4.14 22.03 2.29
CA ARG A 313 -2.90 21.86 3.04
C ARG A 313 -2.25 23.20 3.42
N GLY A 314 -3.05 24.27 3.49
CA GLY A 314 -2.58 25.60 3.87
C GLY A 314 -1.49 26.17 2.94
N GLY A 315 -1.60 25.90 1.64
CA GLY A 315 -0.66 26.35 0.60
C GLY A 315 0.52 25.42 0.33
N ARG A 316 0.73 24.39 1.16
CA ARG A 316 1.82 23.41 1.02
C ARG A 316 1.40 22.20 0.19
N ASP A 317 2.34 21.44 -0.36
CA ASP A 317 1.99 20.16 -1.01
C ASP A 317 1.59 19.07 0.00
N TYR A 318 2.08 19.17 1.23
CA TYR A 318 1.79 18.22 2.28
C TYR A 318 1.76 18.90 3.65
N ASP A 319 0.86 18.42 4.49
CA ASP A 319 0.76 18.77 5.90
C ASP A 319 1.00 17.51 6.73
N ALA A 320 2.03 17.52 7.57
CA ALA A 320 2.42 16.36 8.37
C ALA A 320 1.70 16.32 9.71
N ASP A 321 1.01 17.40 10.08
CA ASP A 321 0.26 17.51 11.32
C ASP A 321 -0.74 16.35 11.48
N TRP A 322 -0.78 15.83 12.71
CA TRP A 322 -1.74 14.80 13.08
C TRP A 322 -3.15 15.34 12.92
N GLN A 323 -4.10 14.44 12.68
CA GLN A 323 -5.51 14.71 12.39
C GLN A 323 -5.79 15.44 11.07
N ARG A 324 -4.80 16.15 10.50
CA ARG A 324 -4.92 16.89 9.23
C ARG A 324 -4.37 16.10 8.06
N ARG A 325 -3.25 15.39 8.23
CA ARG A 325 -2.55 14.72 7.12
C ARG A 325 -3.41 13.73 6.31
N MET A 326 -4.42 13.10 6.92
CA MET A 326 -5.30 12.15 6.22
C MET A 326 -6.59 12.76 5.66
N THR A 327 -7.03 13.91 6.18
CA THR A 327 -8.36 14.49 5.94
C THR A 327 -8.33 15.81 5.19
N GLY A 328 -7.23 16.57 5.29
CA GLY A 328 -7.12 17.91 4.75
C GLY A 328 -7.88 18.96 5.57
N THR A 329 -7.76 20.22 5.19
CA THR A 329 -8.47 21.35 5.80
C THR A 329 -9.11 22.23 4.73
N GLY A 330 -9.95 23.19 5.14
CA GLY A 330 -10.58 24.14 4.23
C GLY A 330 -11.78 23.60 3.44
N PRO A 331 -12.39 24.44 2.59
CA PRO A 331 -13.72 24.17 2.00
C PRO A 331 -13.78 22.88 1.17
N TYR A 332 -12.73 22.59 0.39
CA TYR A 332 -12.70 21.41 -0.48
C TYR A 332 -12.64 20.10 0.33
N ALA A 333 -11.81 20.06 1.39
CA ALA A 333 -11.74 18.91 2.30
C ALA A 333 -13.08 18.72 3.04
N SER A 334 -13.70 19.81 3.51
CA SER A 334 -15.02 19.78 4.13
C SER A 334 -16.12 19.28 3.18
N LEU A 335 -16.05 19.65 1.90
CA LEU A 335 -16.98 19.15 0.88
C LEU A 335 -16.84 17.63 0.70
N ILE A 336 -15.61 17.11 0.55
CA ILE A 336 -15.34 15.66 0.45
C ILE A 336 -15.88 14.96 1.70
N ALA A 337 -15.57 15.46 2.90
CA ALA A 337 -16.02 14.87 4.16
C ALA A 337 -17.56 14.82 4.25
N LYS A 338 -18.24 15.90 3.85
CA LYS A 338 -19.71 15.99 3.86
C LYS A 338 -20.33 15.02 2.85
N ARG A 339 -19.80 14.98 1.62
CA ARG A 339 -20.22 14.03 0.57
C ARG A 339 -20.07 12.58 1.04
N PHE A 340 -18.91 12.22 1.58
CA PHE A 340 -18.66 10.89 2.15
C PHE A 340 -19.65 10.57 3.26
N GLY A 341 -19.84 11.47 4.23
CA GLY A 341 -20.75 11.27 5.36
C GLY A 341 -22.22 11.10 4.94
N VAL A 342 -22.68 11.85 3.93
CA VAL A 342 -24.03 11.69 3.36
C VAL A 342 -24.16 10.33 2.66
N ALA A 343 -23.19 9.96 1.82
CA ALA A 343 -23.21 8.69 1.09
C ALA A 343 -23.21 7.49 2.04
N VAL A 344 -22.33 7.49 3.05
CA VAL A 344 -22.26 6.43 4.06
C VAL A 344 -23.60 6.26 4.79
N ARG A 345 -24.22 7.35 5.24
CA ARG A 345 -25.53 7.30 5.90
C ARG A 345 -26.62 6.76 4.98
N ARG A 346 -26.70 7.28 3.75
CA ARG A 346 -27.70 6.87 2.76
C ARG A 346 -27.57 5.38 2.40
N LEU A 347 -26.35 4.86 2.35
CA LEU A 347 -26.05 3.48 1.97
C LEU A 347 -26.07 2.49 3.14
N GLY A 348 -26.28 2.95 4.38
CA GLY A 348 -26.24 2.10 5.57
C GLY A 348 -24.85 1.51 5.87
N LEU A 349 -23.79 2.12 5.33
CA LEU A 349 -22.41 1.73 5.62
C LEU A 349 -21.99 2.21 7.02
N ASN A 350 -20.95 1.60 7.57
CA ASN A 350 -20.40 1.93 8.89
C ASN A 350 -21.36 1.67 10.06
N ALA A 351 -22.26 0.70 9.91
CA ALA A 351 -22.95 0.11 11.06
C ALA A 351 -21.93 -0.38 12.11
N ARG A 352 -22.27 -0.22 13.38
CA ARG A 352 -21.35 -0.54 14.49
C ARG A 352 -21.05 -2.04 14.48
N LEU A 353 -19.77 -2.38 14.30
CA LEU A 353 -19.26 -3.73 14.57
C LEU A 353 -18.68 -3.77 15.99
N PRO A 354 -18.75 -4.93 16.68
CA PRO A 354 -18.04 -5.09 17.95
C PRO A 354 -16.53 -4.84 17.77
N PRO A 355 -15.73 -4.59 18.81
CA PRO A 355 -14.28 -4.70 18.68
C PRO A 355 -13.89 -6.15 18.31
N LEU A 356 -12.73 -6.35 17.67
CA LEU A 356 -12.18 -7.70 17.45
C LEU A 356 -11.90 -8.35 18.80
N ASP A 357 -12.16 -9.66 18.91
CA ASP A 357 -12.02 -10.39 20.16
C ASP A 357 -10.55 -10.62 20.50
N THR A 358 -10.10 -10.02 21.60
CA THR A 358 -8.76 -10.23 22.15
C THR A 358 -8.74 -11.28 23.26
N SER A 359 -9.90 -11.64 23.82
CA SER A 359 -10.01 -12.61 24.92
C SER A 359 -9.79 -14.06 24.44
N ALA A 360 -10.05 -14.33 23.16
CA ALA A 360 -9.85 -15.62 22.53
C ALA A 360 -8.38 -16.02 22.31
N PHE A 361 -7.42 -15.09 22.52
CA PHE A 361 -6.00 -15.35 22.30
C PHE A 361 -5.51 -16.50 23.16
N ARG A 362 -4.89 -17.49 22.50
CA ARG A 362 -4.37 -18.67 23.16
C ARG A 362 -3.17 -19.18 22.38
N PRO A 363 -1.94 -19.02 22.90
CA PRO A 363 -0.78 -19.69 22.33
C PRO A 363 -1.06 -21.20 22.24
N PRO A 364 -0.75 -21.86 21.11
CA PRO A 364 -0.84 -23.31 21.03
C PRO A 364 0.07 -23.90 22.11
N HIS A 365 -0.40 -24.95 22.78
CA HIS A 365 0.41 -25.66 23.76
C HIS A 365 1.68 -26.13 23.07
N THR A 366 2.83 -25.58 23.44
CA THR A 366 4.11 -26.18 23.09
C THR A 366 4.19 -27.49 23.86
N SER A 367 3.82 -28.60 23.21
CA SER A 367 4.16 -29.95 23.65
C SER A 367 5.68 -30.11 23.57
N ARG A 368 6.37 -29.53 24.56
CA ARG A 368 7.79 -29.70 24.89
C ARG A 368 7.96 -29.82 26.40
N GLN A 369 6.92 -30.28 27.09
CA GLN A 369 7.06 -30.91 28.39
C GLN A 369 6.74 -32.38 28.17
N LEU A 370 7.75 -33.22 28.34
CA LEU A 370 7.65 -34.67 28.26
C LEU A 370 6.41 -35.14 29.02
N ASP A 371 5.54 -35.88 28.32
CA ASP A 371 4.65 -36.85 28.95
C ASP A 371 5.56 -37.91 29.59
N LEU A 372 5.98 -37.64 30.81
CA LEU A 372 6.50 -38.63 31.75
C LEU A 372 5.65 -38.49 33.00
N LEU A 373 4.55 -39.23 33.01
CA LEU A 373 3.98 -39.89 34.18
C LEU A 373 3.27 -41.17 33.72
#